data_AF-A0A368AKY5-F1
#
_entry.id   AF-A0A368AKY5-F1
#
_cell.length_a   1.000
_cell.length_b   1.000
_cell.length_c   1.000
_cell.angle_alpha   90.00
_cell.angle_beta   90.00
_cell.angle_gamma   90.00
#
_symmetry.space_group_name_H-M   'P 1'
#
loop_
_entity.id
_entity.type
_entity.pdbx_description
1 polymer ?
#
loop_
_entity_poly.entity_id
_entity_poly.type
_entity_poly.pdbx_seq_one_letter_code
_entity_poly.pdbx_strand_id
1 'polypeptide(L)'
;MKKLVPDPPASALLQLDPPNLLLLDPPGIEECDQLLHALILTVDHTTTVLIDSGPGLMQDAMGMNIRLLCRAIHALTDHTSTRCKEQ
;
A
#
# COMPACT_ATOMS: atom_id res chain seq x y z
N MET A 1 19.33 -40.13 -2.80
CA MET A 1 18.04 -39.55 -2.38
C MET A 1 18.12 -38.04 -2.57
N LYS A 2 17.39 -37.46 -3.53
CA LYS A 2 17.26 -36.01 -3.62
C LYS A 2 16.26 -35.62 -2.53
N LYS A 3 16.74 -35.11 -1.40
CA LYS A 3 15.86 -34.45 -0.42
C LYS A 3 15.17 -33.33 -1.19
N LEU A 4 13.87 -33.43 -1.39
CA LEU A 4 13.03 -32.30 -1.77
C LEU A 4 13.25 -31.26 -0.67
N VAL A 5 13.95 -30.18 -1.02
CA VAL A 5 14.03 -29.00 -0.16
C VAL A 5 12.61 -28.44 -0.13
N PRO A 6 11.99 -28.30 1.05
CA PRO A 6 10.69 -27.66 1.14
C PRO A 6 10.84 -26.23 0.60
N ASP A 7 9.84 -25.78 -0.16
CA ASP A 7 9.81 -24.40 -0.65
C ASP A 7 10.06 -23.45 0.54
N PRO A 8 10.88 -22.40 0.35
CA PRO A 8 11.10 -21.42 1.40
C PRO A 8 9.73 -20.89 1.87
N PRO A 9 9.56 -20.64 3.19
CA PRO A 9 8.29 -20.18 3.73
C PRO A 9 7.85 -18.91 3.00
N ALA A 10 6.54 -18.78 2.79
CA ALA A 10 5.90 -17.59 2.23
C ALA A 10 6.57 -16.35 2.84
N SER A 11 7.15 -15.54 1.97
CA SER A 11 8.13 -14.54 2.34
C SER A 11 7.67 -13.69 3.54
N ALA A 12 8.56 -13.59 4.53
CA ALA A 12 8.28 -13.00 5.83
C ALA A 12 7.82 -11.53 5.77
N LEU A 13 8.09 -10.80 4.67
CA LEU A 13 7.69 -9.41 4.52
C LEU A 13 6.18 -9.26 4.42
N LEU A 14 5.51 -9.99 3.54
CA LEU A 14 4.05 -9.88 3.37
C LEU A 14 3.24 -10.35 4.59
N GLN A 15 3.86 -11.13 5.47
CA GLN A 15 3.26 -11.58 6.73
C GLN A 15 3.24 -10.49 7.81
N LEU A 16 4.06 -9.45 7.69
CA LEU A 16 4.04 -8.32 8.61
C LEU A 16 2.81 -7.44 8.35
N ASP A 17 2.21 -6.89 9.40
CA ASP A 17 1.24 -5.83 9.22
C ASP A 17 1.92 -4.55 8.74
N PRO A 18 1.31 -3.78 7.82
CA PRO A 18 1.84 -2.48 7.46
C PRO A 18 1.68 -1.54 8.65
N PRO A 19 2.62 -0.59 8.84
CA PRO A 19 2.49 0.41 9.90
C PRO A 19 1.18 1.20 9.74
N ASN A 20 0.56 1.54 10.87
CA ASN A 20 -0.56 2.48 10.86
C ASN A 20 -0.06 3.87 10.45
N LEU A 21 -0.82 4.54 9.59
CA LEU A 21 -0.52 5.90 9.15
C LEU A 21 -1.51 6.86 9.82
N LEU A 22 -0.97 7.90 10.45
CA LEU A 22 -1.73 9.01 11.02
C LEU A 22 -1.32 10.29 10.31
N LEU A 23 -2.29 11.07 9.86
CA LEU A 23 -2.07 12.40 9.31
C LEU A 23 -2.19 13.41 10.46
N LEU A 24 -1.06 13.95 10.90
CA LEU A 24 -1.01 14.92 12.01
C LEU A 24 -1.50 16.31 11.58
N ASP A 25 -1.10 16.76 10.38
CA ASP A 25 -1.52 18.02 9.76
C ASP A 25 -1.84 17.77 8.29
N PRO A 26 -3.03 17.23 8.00
CA PRO A 26 -3.41 16.91 6.64
C PRO A 26 -3.54 18.17 5.76
N PRO A 27 -3.24 18.07 4.46
CA PRO A 27 -3.44 19.15 3.50
C PRO A 27 -4.91 19.65 3.46
N GLY A 28 -5.15 20.76 2.77
CA GLY A 28 -6.52 21.17 2.45
C GLY A 28 -7.27 20.09 1.65
N ILE A 29 -8.59 20.25 1.54
CA ILE A 29 -9.46 19.23 0.91
C ILE A 29 -9.05 19.00 -0.56
N GLU A 30 -8.77 20.08 -1.29
CA GLU A 30 -8.38 20.00 -2.71
C GLU A 30 -7.03 19.30 -2.88
N GLU A 31 -6.07 19.57 -2.00
CA GLU A 31 -4.77 18.88 -2.02
C GLU A 31 -4.89 17.42 -1.58
N CYS A 32 -5.79 17.11 -0.64
CA CYS A 32 -6.10 15.73 -0.26
C CYS A 32 -6.70 14.96 -1.43
N ASP A 33 -7.62 15.54 -2.20
CA ASP A 33 -8.22 14.92 -3.38
C ASP A 33 -7.17 14.67 -4.49
N GLN A 34 -6.30 15.64 -4.74
CA GLN A 34 -5.18 15.46 -5.68
C GLN A 34 -4.23 14.35 -5.23
N LEU A 35 -3.92 14.30 -3.94
CA LEU A 35 -3.06 13.26 -3.36
C LEU A 35 -3.72 11.88 -3.42
N LEU A 36 -5.02 11.78 -3.11
CA LEU A 36 -5.80 10.56 -3.26
C LEU A 36 -5.74 10.04 -4.70
N HIS A 37 -5.98 10.92 -5.68
CA HIS A 37 -5.93 10.56 -7.09
C HIS A 37 -4.53 10.07 -7.50
N ALA A 38 -3.47 10.78 -7.09
CA ALA A 38 -2.10 10.37 -7.37
C ALA A 38 -1.73 9.02 -6.73
N LEU A 39 -2.19 8.75 -5.51
CA LEU A 39 -1.96 7.48 -4.82
C LEU A 39 -2.70 6.32 -5.47
N ILE A 40 -3.95 6.51 -5.88
CA ILE A 40 -4.73 5.50 -6.61
C ILE A 40 -4.02 5.12 -7.92
N LEU A 41 -3.58 6.11 -8.71
CA LEU A 41 -2.82 5.87 -9.93
C LEU A 41 -1.49 5.14 -9.65
N THR A 42 -0.82 5.49 -8.55
CA THR A 42 0.42 4.82 -8.15
C THR A 42 0.17 3.36 -7.81
N VAL A 43 -0.90 3.05 -7.08
CA VAL A 43 -1.28 1.66 -6.77
C VAL A 43 -1.59 0.88 -8.06
N ASP A 44 -2.36 1.47 -8.98
CA ASP A 44 -2.73 0.82 -10.26
C ASP A 44 -1.48 0.44 -11.08
N HIS A 45 -0.58 1.41 -11.29
CA HIS A 45 0.67 1.19 -12.01
C HIS A 45 1.59 0.18 -11.30
N THR A 46 1.75 0.29 -9.99
CA THR A 46 2.65 -0.62 -9.23
C THR A 46 2.08 -2.02 -9.12
N THR A 47 0.76 -2.20 -9.12
CA THR A 47 0.11 -3.51 -9.16
C THR A 47 0.37 -4.23 -10.48
N THR A 48 0.35 -3.50 -11.60
CA THR A 48 0.72 -4.06 -12.91
C THR A 48 2.16 -4.59 -12.87
N VAL A 49 3.11 -3.80 -12.35
CA VAL A 49 4.51 -4.23 -12.20
C VAL A 49 4.67 -5.41 -11.23
N LEU A 50 3.86 -5.48 -10.16
CA LEU A 50 3.84 -6.60 -9.23
C LEU A 50 3.42 -7.91 -9.92
N ILE A 51 2.37 -7.87 -10.75
CA ILE A 51 1.85 -9.03 -11.47
C ILE A 51 2.91 -9.56 -12.45
N ASP A 52 3.63 -8.65 -13.10
CA ASP A 52 4.72 -9.01 -14.03
C ASP A 52 6.00 -9.46 -13.31
N SER A 53 6.11 -9.23 -12.00
CA SER A 53 7.27 -9.63 -11.20
C SER A 53 7.22 -11.11 -10.84
N GLY A 54 8.32 -11.83 -11.09
CA GLY A 54 8.49 -13.21 -10.61
C GLY A 54 8.57 -13.30 -9.08
N PRO A 55 8.38 -14.51 -8.51
CA PRO A 55 8.41 -14.71 -7.07
C PRO A 55 9.77 -14.37 -6.47
N GLY A 56 9.77 -13.67 -5.33
CA GLY A 56 10.97 -13.34 -4.58
C GLY A 56 10.87 -12.02 -3.81
N LEU A 57 11.99 -11.61 -3.23
CA LEU A 57 12.09 -10.43 -2.35
C LEU A 57 11.58 -9.13 -2.97
N MET A 58 11.73 -8.98 -4.30
CA MET A 58 11.26 -7.79 -5.01
C MET A 58 9.74 -7.75 -5.12
N GLN A 59 9.09 -8.88 -5.43
CA GLN A 59 7.64 -8.99 -5.44
C GLN A 59 7.06 -8.72 -4.05
N ASP A 60 7.73 -9.23 -3.03
CA ASP A 60 7.41 -9.00 -1.63
C ASP A 60 7.48 -7.54 -1.20
N ALA A 61 8.58 -6.87 -1.51
CA ALA A 61 8.75 -5.45 -1.22
C ALA A 61 7.68 -4.61 -1.94
N MET A 62 7.40 -4.94 -3.21
CA MET A 62 6.36 -4.28 -3.99
C MET A 62 4.96 -4.50 -3.40
N GLY A 63 4.64 -5.72 -2.96
CA GLY A 63 3.38 -6.03 -2.29
C GLY A 63 3.22 -5.31 -0.95
N MET A 64 4.30 -5.17 -0.17
CA MET A 64 4.29 -4.35 1.05
C MET A 64 4.07 -2.86 0.73
N ASN A 65 4.72 -2.34 -0.31
CA ASN A 65 4.53 -0.95 -0.75
C ASN A 65 3.07 -0.69 -1.14
N ILE A 66 2.45 -1.59 -1.91
CA ILE A 66 1.03 -1.48 -2.27
C ILE A 66 0.15 -1.47 -1.03
N ARG A 67 0.39 -2.36 -0.06
CA ARG A 67 -0.35 -2.36 1.22
C ARG A 67 -0.20 -1.06 2.00
N LEU A 68 0.99 -0.45 1.98
CA LEU A 68 1.24 0.84 2.63
C LEU A 68 0.51 1.99 1.92
N LEU A 69 0.52 2.02 0.58
CA LEU A 69 -0.21 3.00 -0.20
C LEU A 69 -1.72 2.90 0.05
N CYS A 70 -2.27 1.69 0.14
CA CYS A 70 -3.67 1.48 0.51
C CYS A 70 -3.99 2.01 1.91
N ARG A 71 -3.09 1.88 2.88
CA ARG A 71 -3.26 2.49 4.22
C ARG A 71 -3.29 4.02 4.14
N ALA A 72 -2.47 4.62 3.30
CA ALA A 72 -2.43 6.07 3.11
C ALA A 72 -3.73 6.58 2.47
N ILE A 73 -4.25 5.87 1.47
CA ILE A 73 -5.54 6.20 0.83
C ILE A 73 -6.67 6.18 1.85
N HIS A 74 -6.74 5.15 2.70
CA HIS A 74 -7.74 5.09 3.77
C HIS A 74 -7.62 6.26 4.74
N ALA A 75 -6.42 6.55 5.24
CA ALA A 75 -6.22 7.67 6.17
C ALA A 75 -6.61 9.03 5.56
N LEU A 76 -6.31 9.25 4.27
CA LEU A 76 -6.70 10.48 3.56
C LEU A 76 -8.21 10.55 3.33
N THR A 77 -8.86 9.43 2.98
CA THR A 77 -10.31 9.36 2.76
C THR A 77 -11.09 9.61 4.04
N ASP A 78 -10.64 9.03 5.15
CA ASP A 78 -11.23 9.27 6.47
C ASP A 78 -11.11 10.75 6.83
N HIS A 79 -9.96 11.36 6.57
CA HIS A 79 -9.75 12.78 6.83
C HIS A 79 -10.69 13.68 5.99
N THR A 80 -10.77 13.49 4.67
CA THR A 80 -11.65 14.30 3.80
C THR A 80 -13.11 14.13 4.18
N SER A 81 -13.55 12.90 4.46
CA SER A 81 -14.91 12.60 4.93
C SER A 81 -15.25 13.27 6.27
N THR A 82 -14.28 13.34 7.18
CA THR A 82 -14.46 13.99 8.49
C THR A 82 -14.59 15.50 8.32
N ARG A 83 -13.72 16.15 7.53
CA ARG A 83 -13.81 17.62 7.31
C ARG A 83 -15.05 18.05 6.54
N CYS A 84 -15.53 17.25 5.59
CA CYS A 84 -16.79 17.55 4.88
C CYS A 84 -18.03 17.54 5.80
N LYS A 85 -17.97 16.88 6.96
CA LYS A 85 -19.06 16.89 7.95
C LYS A 85 -18.99 18.06 8.93
N GLU A 86 -17.83 18.74 9.00
CA GLU A 86 -17.61 19.89 9.88
C GLU A 86 -17.94 21.24 9.20
N GLN A 87 -18.22 21.23 7.89
CA GLN A 87 -18.68 22.39 7.11
C GLN A 87 -20.21 22.40 6.98
#